data_AF-A0A3P7MRJ7-F1
#
_entry.id   AF-A0A3P7MRJ7-F1
#
_cell.length_a   1.000
_cell.length_b   1.000
_cell.length_c   1.000
_cell.angle_alpha   90.00
_cell.angle_beta   90.00
_cell.angle_gamma   90.00
#
_symmetry.space_group_name_H-M   'P 1'
#
loop_
_entity.id
_entity.type
_entity.pdbx_description
1 polymer ?
#
loop_
_entity_poly.entity_id
_entity_poly.type
_entity_poly.pdbx_seq_one_letter_code
_entity_poly.pdbx_strand_id
1 'polypeptide(L)'
;MVCSALEFLSIISQKPHYESYFVGEGVLQTIAQDVCVKNMQLRQEDLEQFEDEPIEFMKKDIEGTDSCTRRRGAIELVRALCRKYEQQLVPILAQIVQTLCADGEWMKLDVVYCLVTAIASKTETAKSGATSTSQ
;
A
#
# COMPACT_ATOMS: atom_id res chain seq x y z
N MET A 1 -10.98 12.29 -3.36
CA MET A 1 -10.88 11.74 -4.74
C MET A 1 -9.81 10.66 -4.88
N VAL A 2 -8.56 10.86 -4.42
CA VAL A 2 -7.50 9.84 -4.55
C VAL A 2 -7.86 8.53 -3.83
N CYS A 3 -8.33 8.60 -2.58
CA CYS A 3 -8.70 7.43 -1.80
C CYS A 3 -9.79 6.58 -2.49
N SER A 4 -10.83 7.21 -3.01
CA SER A 4 -11.91 6.54 -3.76
C SER A 4 -11.42 5.91 -5.05
N ALA A 5 -10.42 6.51 -5.73
CA ALA A 5 -9.83 5.93 -6.93
C ALA A 5 -8.97 4.70 -6.62
N LEU A 6 -8.19 4.75 -5.54
CA LEU A 6 -7.41 3.60 -5.06
C LEU A 6 -8.33 2.46 -4.63
N GLU A 7 -9.39 2.76 -3.90
CA GLU A 7 -10.41 1.80 -3.50
C GLU A 7 -11.12 1.18 -4.72
N PHE A 8 -11.49 2.00 -5.71
CA PHE A 8 -12.05 1.51 -6.96
C PHE A 8 -11.09 0.55 -7.66
N LEU A 9 -9.81 0.92 -7.79
CA LEU A 9 -8.78 0.08 -8.41
C LEU A 9 -8.61 -1.26 -7.66
N SER A 10 -8.64 -1.22 -6.33
CA SER A 10 -8.64 -2.42 -5.49
C SER A 10 -9.84 -3.32 -5.82
N ILE A 11 -11.06 -2.76 -5.92
CA ILE A 11 -12.27 -3.53 -6.24
C ILE A 11 -12.20 -4.13 -7.63
N ILE A 12 -11.81 -3.35 -8.66
CA ILE A 12 -11.82 -3.83 -10.04
C ILE A 12 -10.72 -4.87 -10.31
N SER A 13 -9.59 -4.81 -9.61
CA SER A 13 -8.51 -5.81 -9.72
C SER A 13 -9.00 -7.24 -9.40
N GLN A 14 -10.01 -7.35 -8.53
CA GLN A 14 -10.57 -8.64 -8.14
C GLN A 14 -11.59 -9.19 -9.15
N LYS A 15 -12.09 -8.38 -10.09
CA LYS A 15 -13.14 -8.81 -11.03
C LYS A 15 -12.53 -9.56 -12.22
N PRO A 16 -12.98 -10.79 -12.52
CA PRO A 16 -12.46 -11.55 -13.67
C PRO A 16 -12.61 -10.81 -15.01
N HIS A 17 -13.70 -10.05 -15.18
CA HIS A 17 -13.97 -9.29 -16.40
C HIS A 17 -12.89 -8.25 -16.75
N TYR A 18 -12.17 -7.72 -15.74
CA TYR A 18 -11.14 -6.71 -15.94
C TYR A 18 -9.71 -7.28 -15.89
N GLU A 19 -9.55 -8.60 -15.77
CA GLU A 19 -8.25 -9.22 -15.54
C GLU A 19 -7.20 -8.91 -16.62
N SER A 20 -7.62 -8.89 -17.88
CA SER A 20 -6.75 -8.55 -19.03
C SER A 20 -6.08 -7.18 -18.90
N TYR A 21 -6.70 -6.24 -18.19
CA TYR A 21 -6.12 -4.91 -17.97
C TYR A 21 -4.99 -4.92 -16.94
N PHE A 22 -4.94 -5.91 -16.03
CA PHE A 22 -3.89 -6.01 -15.00
C PHE A 22 -2.73 -6.90 -15.40
N VAL A 23 -2.94 -7.88 -16.27
CA VAL A 23 -1.89 -8.83 -16.72
C VAL A 23 -1.17 -8.38 -17.99
N GLY A 24 -1.41 -7.15 -18.46
CA GLY A 24 -0.64 -6.54 -19.53
C GLY A 24 0.83 -6.35 -19.13
N GLU A 25 1.73 -6.46 -20.10
CA GLU A 25 3.17 -6.29 -19.88
C GLU A 25 3.46 -4.95 -19.18
N GLY A 26 4.18 -5.00 -18.05
CA GLY A 26 4.57 -3.83 -17.27
C GLY A 26 3.46 -3.20 -16.42
N VAL A 27 2.18 -3.58 -16.57
CA VAL A 27 1.08 -2.90 -15.86
C VAL A 27 1.20 -3.03 -14.34
N LEU A 28 1.42 -4.24 -13.82
CA LEU A 28 1.62 -4.44 -12.38
C LEU A 28 2.84 -3.68 -11.84
N GLN A 29 3.89 -3.54 -12.66
CA GLN A 29 5.07 -2.77 -12.30
C GLN A 29 4.76 -1.27 -12.20
N THR A 30 4.07 -0.72 -13.20
CA THR A 30 3.61 0.67 -13.18
C THR A 30 2.67 0.93 -12.00
N ILE A 31 1.72 0.04 -11.72
CA ILE A 31 0.84 0.22 -10.55
C ILE A 31 1.65 0.20 -9.26
N ALA A 32 2.58 -0.75 -9.09
CA ALA A 32 3.41 -0.83 -7.89
C ALA A 32 4.26 0.44 -7.68
N GLN A 33 4.94 0.91 -8.73
CA GLN A 33 5.89 2.03 -8.65
C GLN A 33 5.21 3.41 -8.68
N ASP A 34 4.34 3.63 -9.66
CA ASP A 34 3.78 4.96 -9.93
C ASP A 34 2.48 5.23 -9.19
N VAL A 35 1.80 4.21 -8.67
CA VAL A 35 0.58 4.37 -7.89
C VAL A 35 0.82 4.04 -6.43
N CYS A 36 1.25 2.82 -6.10
CA CYS A 36 1.35 2.39 -4.71
C CYS A 36 2.45 3.15 -3.95
N VAL A 37 3.70 3.10 -4.42
CA VAL A 37 4.84 3.75 -3.73
C VAL A 37 4.61 5.25 -3.56
N LYS A 38 4.20 5.96 -4.62
CA LYS A 38 3.98 7.43 -4.55
C LYS A 38 2.87 7.83 -3.56
N ASN A 39 1.86 6.99 -3.37
CA ASN A 39 0.78 7.26 -2.41
C ASN A 39 1.08 6.77 -0.98
N MET A 40 2.14 5.98 -0.78
CA MET A 40 2.63 5.57 0.54
C MET A 40 3.59 6.58 1.17
N GLN A 41 4.34 7.32 0.36
CA GLN A 41 5.33 8.30 0.86
C GLN A 41 4.71 9.32 1.82
N LEU A 42 5.41 9.60 2.92
CA LEU A 42 5.14 10.73 3.80
C LEU A 42 5.33 12.04 3.02
N ARG A 43 4.31 12.89 3.06
CA ARG A 43 4.34 14.20 2.44
C ARG A 43 4.64 15.25 3.49
N GLN A 44 5.11 16.40 3.04
CA GLN A 44 5.44 17.50 3.94
C GLN A 44 4.27 17.88 4.85
N GLU A 45 3.04 17.91 4.34
CA GLU A 45 1.84 18.18 5.16
C GLU A 45 1.57 17.11 6.23
N ASP A 46 1.97 15.85 5.98
CA ASP A 46 1.82 14.78 6.96
C ASP A 46 2.84 14.97 8.10
N LEU A 47 4.05 15.47 7.77
CA LEU A 47 5.10 15.79 8.74
C LEU A 47 4.77 17.06 9.55
N GLU A 48 4.29 18.11 8.89
CA GLU A 48 3.81 19.33 9.55
C GLU A 48 2.67 19.00 10.53
N GLN A 49 1.71 18.15 10.12
CA GLN A 49 0.67 17.71 11.04
C GLN A 49 1.23 16.89 12.21
N PHE A 50 2.23 16.04 11.97
CA PHE A 50 2.88 15.29 13.04
C PHE A 50 3.59 16.22 14.05
N GLU A 51 4.20 17.30 13.57
CA GLU A 51 4.90 18.30 14.40
C GLU A 51 3.93 19.22 15.17
N ASP A 52 2.91 19.75 14.49
CA ASP A 52 1.99 20.75 15.04
C ASP A 52 0.81 20.13 15.83
N GLU A 53 0.29 18.98 15.38
CA GLU A 53 -0.89 18.32 15.94
C GLU A 53 -0.70 16.78 16.08
N PRO A 54 0.29 16.31 16.86
CA PRO A 54 0.66 14.89 16.93
C PRO A 54 -0.48 13.96 17.37
N ILE A 55 -1.38 14.44 18.22
CA ILE A 55 -2.54 13.65 18.68
C ILE A 55 -3.54 13.41 17.53
N GLU A 56 -3.79 14.42 16.69
CA GLU A 56 -4.69 14.27 15.55
C GLU A 56 -4.05 13.44 14.44
N PHE A 57 -2.72 13.53 14.27
CA PHE A 57 -1.97 12.61 13.42
C PHE A 57 -2.15 11.15 13.88
N MET A 58 -1.95 10.87 15.18
CA MET A 58 -2.14 9.52 15.73
C MET A 58 -3.58 9.02 15.62
N LYS A 59 -4.57 9.88 15.89
CA LYS A 59 -5.98 9.50 15.75
C LYS A 59 -6.33 9.13 14.32
N LYS A 60 -5.85 9.88 13.31
CA LYS A 60 -6.07 9.53 11.90
C LYS A 60 -5.48 8.17 11.51
N ASP A 61 -4.37 7.78 12.14
CA ASP A 61 -3.74 6.49 11.90
C ASP A 61 -4.47 5.33 12.61
N ILE A 62 -4.96 5.57 13.84
CA ILE A 62 -5.63 4.57 14.69
C ILE A 62 -7.13 4.41 14.38
N GLU A 63 -7.83 5.49 14.04
CA GLU A 63 -9.26 5.50 13.72
C GLU A 63 -9.50 4.94 12.31
N GLY A 64 -9.28 3.63 12.24
CA GLY A 64 -9.21 2.85 11.03
C GLY A 64 -10.54 2.61 10.31
N THR A 65 -11.54 3.49 10.36
CA THR A 65 -12.78 3.29 9.58
C THR A 65 -13.36 4.53 8.92
N ASP A 66 -13.20 5.72 9.50
CA ASP A 66 -14.02 6.87 9.07
C ASP A 66 -13.25 7.90 8.21
N SER A 67 -11.91 7.82 8.15
CA SER A 67 -11.10 8.66 7.26
C SER A 67 -10.08 7.83 6.48
N CYS A 68 -10.40 7.52 5.22
CA CYS A 68 -9.43 6.84 4.35
C CYS A 68 -8.27 7.79 4.02
N THR A 69 -7.05 7.43 4.41
CA THR A 69 -5.82 8.13 4.02
C THR A 69 -5.27 7.56 2.70
N ARG A 70 -4.49 8.37 1.97
CA ARG A 70 -3.81 7.91 0.75
C ARG A 70 -2.91 6.71 1.01
N ARG A 71 -2.11 6.78 2.08
CA ARG A 71 -1.20 5.72 2.51
C ARG A 71 -1.95 4.41 2.72
N ARG A 72 -3.07 4.47 3.44
CA ARG A 72 -3.91 3.30 3.64
C ARG A 72 -4.54 2.78 2.35
N GLY A 73 -5.08 3.65 1.51
CA GLY A 73 -5.63 3.25 0.20
C GLY A 73 -4.60 2.53 -0.67
N ALA A 74 -3.36 2.99 -0.65
CA ALA A 74 -2.26 2.35 -1.37
C ALA A 74 -1.86 0.99 -0.76
N ILE A 75 -1.82 0.88 0.57
CA ILE A 75 -1.59 -0.39 1.28
C ILE A 75 -2.67 -1.42 0.94
N GLU A 76 -3.94 -1.01 0.98
CA GLU A 76 -5.07 -1.87 0.63
C GLU A 76 -5.06 -2.27 -0.85
N LEU A 77 -4.61 -1.39 -1.74
CA LEU A 77 -4.40 -1.74 -3.15
C LEU A 77 -3.31 -2.79 -3.33
N VAL A 78 -2.16 -2.65 -2.68
CA VAL A 78 -1.10 -3.68 -2.70
C VAL A 78 -1.64 -5.01 -2.19
N ARG A 79 -2.35 -5.02 -1.06
CA ARG A 79 -2.99 -6.23 -0.50
C ARG A 79 -3.97 -6.87 -1.48
N ALA A 80 -4.84 -6.07 -2.10
CA ALA A 80 -5.80 -6.56 -3.08
C ALA A 80 -5.10 -7.18 -4.30
N LEU A 81 -4.08 -6.52 -4.86
CA LEU A 81 -3.34 -7.06 -5.99
C LEU A 81 -2.57 -8.33 -5.61
N CYS A 82 -1.94 -8.39 -4.43
CA CYS A 82 -1.24 -9.58 -3.96
C CYS A 82 -2.18 -10.78 -3.81
N ARG A 83 -3.43 -10.59 -3.36
CA ARG A 83 -4.41 -11.70 -3.25
C ARG A 83 -4.68 -12.43 -4.57
N LYS A 84 -4.52 -11.75 -5.71
CA LYS A 84 -4.82 -12.31 -7.04
C LYS A 84 -3.57 -12.55 -7.89
N TYR A 85 -2.56 -11.69 -7.78
CA TYR A 85 -1.40 -11.63 -8.66
C TYR A 85 -0.07 -11.89 -7.93
N GLU A 86 -0.11 -12.57 -6.77
CA GLU A 86 1.05 -12.82 -5.89
C GLU A 86 2.32 -13.21 -6.67
N GLN A 87 2.21 -14.20 -7.56
CA GLN A 87 3.35 -14.73 -8.33
C GLN A 87 4.04 -13.69 -9.22
N GLN A 88 3.28 -12.73 -9.77
CA GLN A 88 3.80 -11.70 -10.66
C GLN A 88 4.23 -10.46 -9.88
N LEU A 89 3.48 -10.11 -8.84
CA LEU A 89 3.66 -8.87 -8.10
C LEU A 89 4.75 -8.94 -7.03
N VAL A 90 4.88 -10.06 -6.31
CA VAL A 90 5.87 -10.18 -5.22
C VAL A 90 7.32 -9.96 -5.71
N PRO A 91 7.77 -10.51 -6.86
CA PRO A 91 9.10 -10.21 -7.38
C PRO A 91 9.32 -8.72 -7.69
N ILE A 92 8.29 -8.05 -8.22
CA ILE A 92 8.32 -6.61 -8.51
C ILE A 92 8.48 -5.83 -7.20
N LEU A 93 7.67 -6.14 -6.19
CA LEU A 93 7.71 -5.48 -4.89
C LEU A 93 9.05 -5.72 -4.18
N ALA A 94 9.61 -6.94 -4.28
CA ALA A 94 10.93 -7.25 -3.73
C ALA A 94 12.04 -6.39 -4.35
N GLN A 95 12.02 -6.20 -5.68
CA GLN A 95 12.97 -5.32 -6.37
C GLN A 95 12.81 -3.85 -5.95
N ILE A 96 11.58 -3.38 -5.78
CA ILE A 96 11.29 -2.03 -5.25
C ILE A 96 11.86 -1.88 -3.84
N VAL A 97 11.61 -2.85 -2.95
CA VAL A 97 12.13 -2.83 -1.58
C VAL A 97 13.65 -2.77 -1.56
N GLN A 98 14.34 -3.61 -2.35
CA GLN A 98 15.80 -3.57 -2.45
C GLN A 98 16.31 -2.20 -2.91
N THR A 99 15.64 -1.60 -3.89
CA THR A 99 16.00 -0.27 -4.42
C THR A 99 15.82 0.82 -3.36
N LEU A 100 14.70 0.82 -2.65
CA LEU A 100 14.42 1.79 -1.59
C LEU A 100 15.35 1.64 -0.38
N CYS A 101 15.72 0.41 -0.02
CA CYS A 101 16.68 0.15 1.06
C CYS A 101 18.10 0.63 0.73
N ALA A 102 18.53 0.50 -0.53
CA ALA A 102 19.87 0.89 -0.95
C ALA A 102 20.13 2.41 -0.90
N ASP A 103 19.05 3.20 -0.95
CA ASP A 103 19.11 4.66 -0.94
C ASP A 103 19.48 5.22 0.45
N GLY A 104 19.09 4.53 1.52
CA GLY A 104 19.41 4.91 2.91
C GLY A 104 18.62 6.10 3.47
N GLU A 105 17.75 6.73 2.67
CA GLU A 105 16.83 7.76 3.15
C GLU A 105 15.72 7.16 4.03
N TRP A 106 15.55 7.70 5.24
CA TRP A 106 14.57 7.20 6.22
C TRP A 106 13.12 7.23 5.69
N MET A 107 12.77 8.23 4.87
CA MET A 107 11.44 8.33 4.25
C MET A 107 11.18 7.18 3.26
N LYS A 108 12.22 6.69 2.58
CA LYS A 108 12.10 5.52 1.70
C LYS A 108 12.00 4.23 2.52
N LEU A 109 12.69 4.15 3.66
CA LEU A 109 12.56 3.03 4.60
C LEU A 109 11.17 2.94 5.24
N ASP A 110 10.50 4.06 5.49
CA ASP A 110 9.09 4.08 5.93
C ASP A 110 8.16 3.42 4.88
N VAL A 111 8.37 3.72 3.60
CA VAL A 111 7.62 3.06 2.52
C VAL A 111 7.94 1.56 2.45
N VAL A 112 9.19 1.17 2.66
CA VAL A 112 9.58 -0.25 2.76
C VAL A 112 8.82 -0.94 3.88
N TYR A 113 8.71 -0.31 5.05
CA TYR A 113 7.95 -0.85 6.17
C TYR A 113 6.47 -1.06 5.79
N CYS A 114 5.84 -0.07 5.15
CA CYS A 114 4.47 -0.18 4.65
C CYS A 114 4.29 -1.34 3.66
N LEU A 115 5.19 -1.45 2.67
CA LEU A 115 5.15 -2.50 1.65
C LEU A 115 5.34 -3.89 2.25
N VAL A 116 6.34 -4.08 3.09
CA VAL A 116 6.63 -5.37 3.72
C VAL A 116 5.46 -5.80 4.62
N THR A 117 4.88 -4.88 5.38
CA THR A 117 3.71 -5.17 6.21
C THR A 117 2.49 -5.52 5.35
N ALA A 118 2.29 -4.83 4.23
CA ALA A 118 1.22 -5.12 3.28
C ALA A 118 1.36 -6.51 2.62
N ILE A 119 2.59 -6.92 2.30
CA ILE A 119 2.89 -8.23 1.70
C ILE A 119 2.81 -9.35 2.75
N ALA A 120 3.31 -9.10 3.96
CA ALA A 120 3.38 -10.08 5.03
C ALA A 120 1.98 -10.48 5.52
N SER A 121 1.04 -9.54 5.60
CA SER A 121 -0.31 -9.80 6.11
C SER A 121 -1.25 -10.34 5.03
N LYS A 122 -1.50 -11.66 5.01
CA LYS A 122 -2.43 -12.30 4.05
C LYS A 122 -3.89 -12.13 4.45
N THR A 123 -4.18 -12.22 5.74
CA THR A 123 -5.49 -11.91 6.31
C THR A 123 -5.33 -11.15 7.61
N GLU A 124 -6.13 -10.09 7.77
CA GLU A 124 -6.24 -9.30 8.98
C GLU A 124 -7.72 -9.11 9.33
N THR A 125 -8.02 -9.03 10.62
CA THR A 125 -9.34 -8.62 11.10
C THR A 125 -9.20 -7.47 12.08
N ALA A 126 -10.15 -6.54 12.09
CA ALA A 126 -10.14 -5.39 13.00
C ALA A 126 -10.09 -5.80 14.49
N LYS A 127 -10.56 -7.01 14.83
CA LYS A 127 -10.58 -7.52 16.21
C LYS A 127 -9.34 -8.34 16.59
N SER A 128 -8.68 -8.99 15.64
CA SER A 128 -7.60 -9.96 15.93
C SER A 128 -6.27 -9.64 15.24
N GLY A 129 -6.16 -8.52 14.52
CA GLY A 129 -4.94 -8.16 13.80
C GLY A 129 -4.64 -9.18 12.69
N ALA A 130 -3.35 -9.42 12.42
CA ALA A 130 -2.89 -10.39 11.42
C ALA A 130 -3.19 -11.83 11.87
N THR A 131 -3.94 -12.55 11.04
CA THR A 131 -4.38 -13.94 11.28
C THR A 131 -3.71 -14.95 10.36
N SER A 132 -3.03 -14.48 9.31
CA SER A 132 -2.21 -15.30 8.42
C SER A 132 -1.09 -14.46 7.82
N THR A 133 0.10 -15.06 7.71
CA THR A 133 1.29 -14.40 7.17
C THR A 133 1.82 -15.10 5.92
N SER A 134 2.45 -14.33 5.03
CA SER A 134 3.24 -14.86 3.91
C SER A 134 4.48 -15.59 4.44
N GLN A 135 4.81 -16.75 3.85
CA GLN A 135 6.08 -17.46 4.08
C GLN A 135 7.07 -17.07 2.99
#